data_AF-A0A0R0D6M8-F1
#
_entry.id   AF-A0A0R0D6M8-F1
#
_cell.length_a   1.000
_cell.length_b   1.000
_cell.length_c   1.000
_cell.angle_alpha   90.00
_cell.angle_beta   90.00
_cell.angle_gamma   90.00
#
_symmetry.space_group_name_H-M   'P 1'
#
loop_
_entity.id
_entity.type
_entity.pdbx_description
1 polymer ?
#
loop_
_entity_poly.entity_id
_entity_poly.type
_entity_poly.pdbx_seq_one_letter_code
_entity_poly.pdbx_strand_id
1 'polypeptide(L)'
;MRLRTYFSLHHAQMAAYHARVAQSLEVNESEESAIALSAHVSAAVISAGAFMDATANEVAENSKRPGKDVKGRPASLLRLNELLEAANVPAIDYIDPLWVNAQTLIELRNRLIHYEYDWLDEGTANMIGPGALNVSPLQEKLRAAFTYLPLTVGYIPRFLSPDCAAWAVQSAVAFLDEFYCRLNQTPSHDHLRHRIKVSRP
;
A
#
# COMPACT_ATOMS: atom_id res chain seq x y z
N MET A 1 30.65 -14.89 -3.42
CA MET A 1 29.47 -14.47 -2.65
C MET A 1 28.78 -13.35 -3.42
N ARG A 2 27.61 -13.58 -4.04
CA ARG A 2 26.86 -12.51 -4.70
C ARG A 2 26.03 -11.79 -3.64
N LEU A 3 26.40 -10.57 -3.28
CA LEU A 3 25.53 -9.65 -2.55
C LEU A 3 24.38 -9.29 -3.51
N ARG A 4 23.21 -9.91 -3.32
CA ARG A 4 21.97 -9.50 -3.98
C ARG A 4 21.35 -8.39 -3.14
N THR A 5 21.31 -7.19 -3.69
CA THR A 5 20.57 -6.08 -3.08
C THR A 5 19.09 -6.26 -3.44
N TYR A 6 18.26 -6.55 -2.44
CA TYR A 6 16.82 -6.62 -2.60
C TYR A 6 16.25 -5.20 -2.57
N PHE A 7 15.60 -4.77 -3.66
CA PHE A 7 14.99 -3.45 -3.75
C PHE A 7 13.73 -3.37 -2.89
N SER A 8 13.08 -4.51 -2.61
CA SER A 8 11.97 -4.61 -1.66
C SER A 8 12.30 -3.97 -0.31
N LEU A 9 13.48 -4.24 0.24
CA LEU A 9 13.91 -3.73 1.53
C LEU A 9 14.11 -2.20 1.52
N HIS A 10 14.61 -1.65 0.42
CA HIS A 10 14.74 -0.21 0.24
C HIS A 10 13.37 0.46 0.20
N HIS A 11 12.41 -0.11 -0.54
CA HIS A 11 11.04 0.37 -0.59
C HIS A 11 10.36 0.31 0.78
N ALA A 12 10.57 -0.75 1.56
CA ALA A 12 10.04 -0.86 2.92
C ALA A 12 10.57 0.25 3.84
N GLN A 13 11.88 0.52 3.78
CA GLN A 13 12.50 1.60 4.56
C GLN A 13 12.03 2.99 4.11
N MET A 14 11.90 3.22 2.80
CA MET A 14 11.36 4.48 2.26
C MET A 14 9.93 4.69 2.73
N ALA A 15 9.08 3.68 2.63
CA ALA A 15 7.69 3.74 3.07
C ALA A 15 7.61 4.16 4.54
N ALA A 16 8.38 3.49 5.39
CA ALA A 16 8.38 3.76 6.82
C ALA A 16 8.97 5.13 7.17
N TYR A 17 9.99 5.59 6.44
CA TYR A 17 10.53 6.94 6.59
C TYR A 17 9.47 7.99 6.29
N HIS A 18 8.83 7.92 5.12
CA HIS A 18 7.83 8.88 4.72
C HIS A 18 6.61 8.87 5.65
N ALA A 19 6.18 7.71 6.14
CA ALA A 19 5.09 7.62 7.10
C ALA A 19 5.42 8.27 8.45
N ARG A 20 6.63 8.08 8.98
CA ARG A 20 7.07 8.77 10.20
C ARG A 20 7.18 10.28 10.01
N VAL A 21 7.68 10.73 8.85
CA VAL A 21 7.73 12.17 8.56
C VAL A 21 6.32 12.74 8.50
N ALA A 22 5.38 12.09 7.80
CA ALA A 22 3.98 12.52 7.74
C ALA A 22 3.34 12.67 9.14
N GLN A 23 3.68 11.81 10.09
CA GLN A 23 3.21 11.90 11.48
C GLN A 23 3.80 13.06 12.27
N SER A 24 5.03 13.45 11.95
CA SER A 24 5.71 14.57 12.60
C SER A 24 5.38 15.94 12.01
N LEU A 25 4.69 15.98 10.87
CA LEU A 25 4.32 17.25 10.23
C LEU A 25 3.19 17.92 11.00
N GLU A 26 3.43 19.17 11.41
CA GLU A 26 2.38 20.05 11.92
C GLU A 26 1.57 20.58 10.73
N VAL A 27 0.34 20.07 10.60
CA VAL A 27 -0.58 20.55 9.58
C VAL A 27 -1.17 21.87 10.05
N ASN A 28 -0.84 22.95 9.33
CA ASN A 28 -1.46 24.26 9.52
C ASN A 28 -2.34 24.57 8.29
N GLU A 29 -2.93 25.75 8.24
CA GLU A 29 -3.82 26.14 7.12
C GLU A 29 -3.05 26.56 5.85
N SER A 30 -1.71 26.43 5.82
CA SER A 30 -0.90 26.78 4.64
C SER A 30 -0.90 25.66 3.60
N GLU A 31 -0.94 26.09 2.33
CA GLU A 31 -0.79 25.22 1.16
C GLU A 31 0.54 24.44 1.19
N GLU A 32 1.63 25.06 1.64
CA GLU A 32 2.94 24.41 1.75
C GLU A 32 2.89 23.20 2.71
N SER A 33 2.27 23.35 3.88
CA SER A 33 2.12 22.25 4.84
C SER A 33 1.26 21.11 4.28
N ALA A 34 0.22 21.45 3.52
CA ALA A 34 -0.66 20.48 2.87
C ALA A 34 0.08 19.72 1.76
N ILE A 35 0.83 20.42 0.90
CA ILE A 35 1.68 19.82 -0.12
C ILE A 35 2.71 18.88 0.51
N ALA A 36 3.39 19.33 1.58
CA ALA A 36 4.38 18.52 2.27
C ALA A 36 3.76 17.23 2.83
N LEU A 37 2.61 17.32 3.48
CA LEU A 37 1.90 16.14 3.98
C LEU A 37 1.51 15.20 2.84
N SER A 38 0.87 15.72 1.79
CA SER A 38 0.45 14.93 0.63
C SER A 38 1.63 14.22 -0.05
N ALA A 39 2.77 14.91 -0.20
CA ALA A 39 3.98 14.33 -0.77
C ALA A 39 4.49 13.15 0.08
N HIS A 40 4.57 13.32 1.40
CA HIS A 40 5.02 12.25 2.29
C HIS A 40 4.03 11.08 2.36
N VAL A 41 2.73 11.34 2.47
CA VAL A 41 1.73 10.27 2.51
C VAL A 41 1.70 9.50 1.20
N SER A 42 1.70 10.19 0.06
CA SER A 42 1.72 9.55 -1.26
C SER A 42 2.99 8.73 -1.47
N ALA A 43 4.16 9.28 -1.10
CA ALA A 43 5.43 8.55 -1.18
C ALA A 43 5.46 7.30 -0.28
N ALA A 44 4.84 7.36 0.91
CA ALA A 44 4.71 6.21 1.79
C ALA A 44 3.85 5.10 1.17
N VAL A 45 2.68 5.45 0.63
CA VAL A 45 1.76 4.52 -0.04
C VAL A 45 2.41 3.87 -1.26
N ILE A 46 3.03 4.69 -2.12
CA ILE A 46 3.70 4.22 -3.34
C ILE A 46 4.83 3.25 -2.98
N SER A 47 5.66 3.61 -2.00
CA SER A 47 6.78 2.77 -1.57
C SER A 47 6.31 1.49 -0.88
N ALA A 48 5.21 1.52 -0.11
CA ALA A 48 4.65 0.32 0.50
C ALA A 48 4.11 -0.67 -0.54
N GLY A 49 3.42 -0.18 -1.57
CA GLY A 49 3.00 -1.01 -2.71
C GLY A 49 4.21 -1.56 -3.48
N ALA A 50 5.21 -0.73 -3.76
CA ALA A 50 6.45 -1.16 -4.43
C ALA A 50 7.22 -2.21 -3.61
N PHE A 51 7.21 -2.13 -2.28
CA PHE A 51 7.77 -3.15 -1.40
C PHE A 51 7.13 -4.52 -1.63
N MET A 52 5.79 -4.57 -1.71
CA MET A 52 5.07 -5.81 -1.97
C MET A 52 5.35 -6.36 -3.38
N ASP A 53 5.28 -5.50 -4.40
CA ASP A 53 5.54 -5.89 -5.79
C ASP A 53 6.97 -6.40 -5.99
N ALA A 54 7.96 -5.71 -5.41
CA ALA A 54 9.35 -6.13 -5.45
C ALA A 54 9.54 -7.45 -4.72
N THR A 55 8.95 -7.63 -3.53
CA THR A 55 9.03 -8.89 -2.78
C THR A 55 8.45 -10.05 -3.58
N ALA A 56 7.27 -9.86 -4.19
CA ALA A 56 6.66 -10.87 -5.04
C ALA A 56 7.57 -11.25 -6.22
N ASN A 57 8.22 -10.28 -6.86
CA ASN A 57 9.14 -10.55 -7.96
C ASN A 57 10.44 -11.24 -7.51
N GLU A 58 10.96 -10.87 -6.34
CA GLU A 58 12.20 -11.43 -5.77
C GLU A 58 12.02 -12.88 -5.33
N VAL A 59 10.94 -13.20 -4.60
CA VAL A 59 10.66 -14.57 -4.13
C VAL A 59 10.27 -15.47 -5.30
N ALA A 60 9.57 -14.91 -6.29
CA ALA A 60 9.11 -15.65 -7.46
C ALA A 60 10.09 -15.58 -8.64
N GLU A 61 11.34 -15.14 -8.45
CA GLU A 61 12.34 -14.95 -9.52
C GLU A 61 12.49 -16.21 -10.40
N ASN A 62 12.42 -17.39 -9.77
CA ASN A 62 12.56 -18.69 -10.43
C ASN A 62 11.23 -19.38 -10.73
N SER A 63 10.08 -18.77 -10.40
CA SER A 63 8.76 -19.32 -10.72
C SER A 63 8.32 -18.90 -12.12
N LYS A 64 7.48 -19.72 -12.76
CA LYS A 64 6.75 -19.26 -13.96
C LYS A 64 5.90 -18.04 -13.57
N ARG A 65 5.75 -17.07 -14.48
CA ARG A 65 4.85 -15.92 -14.28
C ARG A 65 3.42 -16.44 -14.04
N PRO A 66 2.60 -15.73 -13.25
CA PRO A 66 1.23 -16.14 -12.97
C PRO A 66 0.47 -16.47 -14.24
N GLY A 67 -0.21 -17.61 -14.22
CA GLY A 67 -0.83 -18.19 -15.42
C GLY A 67 -2.14 -17.53 -15.84
N LYS A 68 -2.73 -16.71 -14.96
CA LYS A 68 -4.02 -16.04 -15.20
C LYS A 68 -4.06 -14.67 -14.54
N ASP A 69 -4.18 -13.62 -15.35
CA ASP A 69 -4.68 -12.33 -14.86
C ASP A 69 -6.12 -12.51 -14.37
N VAL A 70 -6.32 -12.40 -13.05
CA VAL A 70 -7.68 -12.38 -12.48
C VAL A 70 -8.13 -10.93 -12.40
N LYS A 71 -9.19 -10.59 -13.13
CA LYS A 71 -9.73 -9.22 -13.19
C LYS A 71 -9.97 -8.66 -11.78
N GLY A 72 -9.43 -7.46 -11.52
CA GLY A 72 -9.57 -6.75 -10.26
C GLY A 72 -8.65 -7.25 -9.13
N ARG A 73 -7.69 -8.14 -9.40
CA ARG A 73 -6.74 -8.62 -8.40
C ARG A 73 -5.30 -8.25 -8.76
N PRO A 74 -4.51 -7.72 -7.81
CA PRO A 74 -3.10 -7.42 -8.06
C PRO A 74 -2.29 -8.66 -8.42
N ALA A 75 -1.53 -8.58 -9.51
CA ALA A 75 -0.68 -9.68 -9.97
C ALA A 75 0.36 -10.11 -8.93
N SER A 76 0.89 -9.18 -8.13
CA SER A 76 1.84 -9.48 -7.05
C SER A 76 1.23 -10.35 -5.95
N LEU A 77 0.01 -10.05 -5.51
CA LEU A 77 -0.70 -10.86 -4.50
C LEU A 77 -1.06 -12.23 -5.01
N LEU A 78 -1.56 -12.32 -6.25
CA LEU A 78 -1.86 -13.61 -6.88
C LEU A 78 -0.60 -14.47 -6.96
N ARG A 79 0.53 -13.88 -7.37
CA ARG A 79 1.81 -14.58 -7.47
C ARG A 79 2.31 -15.11 -6.12
N LEU A 80 2.09 -14.36 -5.04
CA LEU A 80 2.40 -14.83 -3.69
C LEU A 80 1.49 -16.00 -3.27
N ASN A 81 0.18 -15.93 -3.54
CA ASN A 81 -0.72 -17.06 -3.27
C ASN A 81 -0.37 -18.31 -4.11
N GLU A 82 -0.01 -18.17 -5.39
CA GLU A 82 0.44 -19.27 -6.23
C GLU A 82 1.68 -19.98 -5.67
N LEU A 83 2.59 -19.22 -5.02
CA LEU A 83 3.75 -19.81 -4.34
C LEU A 83 3.35 -20.61 -3.09
N LEU A 84 2.35 -20.15 -2.33
CA LEU A 84 1.80 -20.92 -1.21
C LEU A 84 1.21 -22.24 -1.72
N GLU A 85 0.39 -22.18 -2.77
CA GLU A 85 -0.23 -23.36 -3.37
C GLU A 85 0.83 -24.34 -3.93
N ALA A 86 1.86 -23.84 -4.60
CA ALA A 86 2.97 -24.66 -5.10
C ALA A 86 3.76 -25.35 -3.97
N ALA A 87 3.77 -24.76 -2.77
CA ALA A 87 4.35 -25.35 -1.57
C ALA A 87 3.39 -26.30 -0.82
N ASN A 88 2.20 -26.57 -1.36
CA ASN A 88 1.10 -27.29 -0.68
C ASN A 88 0.64 -26.63 0.62
N VAL A 89 0.73 -25.30 0.69
CA VAL A 89 0.28 -24.48 1.81
C VAL A 89 -1.00 -23.75 1.40
N PRO A 90 -2.02 -23.63 2.29
CA PRO A 90 -3.23 -22.89 1.97
C PRO A 90 -2.93 -21.45 1.57
N ALA A 91 -3.51 -21.00 0.47
CA ALA A 91 -3.50 -19.60 0.05
C ALA A 91 -4.16 -18.69 1.10
N ILE A 92 -3.78 -17.40 1.13
CA ILE A 92 -4.49 -16.41 1.94
C ILE A 92 -5.83 -16.12 1.27
N ASP A 93 -6.92 -16.24 2.02
CA ASP A 93 -8.28 -16.07 1.49
C ASP A 93 -8.51 -14.62 1.05
N TYR A 94 -9.29 -14.43 -0.02
CA TYR A 94 -9.65 -13.11 -0.54
C TYR A 94 -10.53 -12.29 0.40
N ILE A 95 -11.23 -12.95 1.33
CA ILE A 95 -12.01 -12.27 2.38
C ILE A 95 -11.16 -11.98 3.64
N ASP A 96 -9.94 -12.48 3.71
CA ASP A 96 -9.04 -12.24 4.84
C ASP A 96 -8.72 -10.74 4.95
N PRO A 97 -8.83 -10.12 6.14
CA PRO A 97 -8.49 -8.72 6.33
C PRO A 97 -7.07 -8.34 5.85
N LEU A 98 -6.10 -9.25 5.96
CA LEU A 98 -4.74 -9.03 5.46
C LEU A 98 -4.73 -8.91 3.94
N TRP A 99 -5.45 -9.80 3.25
CA TRP A 99 -5.61 -9.73 1.80
C TRP A 99 -6.33 -8.45 1.37
N VAL A 100 -7.46 -8.14 2.02
CA VAL A 100 -8.27 -6.96 1.70
C VAL A 100 -7.46 -5.68 1.86
N ASN A 101 -6.69 -5.54 2.94
CA ASN A 101 -5.82 -4.40 3.17
C ASN A 101 -4.69 -4.30 2.14
N ALA A 102 -4.02 -5.42 1.86
CA ALA A 102 -2.97 -5.51 0.85
C ALA A 102 -3.48 -5.15 -0.56
N GLN A 103 -4.65 -5.65 -0.94
CA GLN A 103 -5.29 -5.33 -2.21
C GLN A 103 -5.67 -3.84 -2.28
N THR A 104 -6.28 -3.32 -1.21
CA THR A 104 -6.67 -1.91 -1.10
C THR A 104 -5.47 -0.99 -1.19
N LEU A 105 -4.34 -1.36 -0.60
CA LEU A 105 -3.08 -0.63 -0.69
C LEU A 105 -2.59 -0.55 -2.15
N ILE A 106 -2.54 -1.69 -2.85
CA ILE A 106 -2.09 -1.70 -4.24
C ILE A 106 -3.06 -0.93 -5.15
N GLU A 107 -4.37 -1.01 -4.89
CA GLU A 107 -5.38 -0.22 -5.61
C GLU A 107 -5.15 1.28 -5.40
N LEU A 108 -4.95 1.73 -4.14
CA LEU A 108 -4.66 3.13 -3.83
C LEU A 108 -3.34 3.59 -4.48
N ARG A 109 -2.27 2.79 -4.36
CA ARG A 109 -0.98 3.09 -5.00
C ARG A 109 -1.14 3.24 -6.51
N ASN A 110 -1.92 2.36 -7.14
CA ASN A 110 -2.16 2.44 -8.57
C ASN A 110 -2.91 3.71 -8.92
N ARG A 111 -3.93 4.12 -8.16
CA ARG A 111 -4.62 5.39 -8.40
C ARG A 111 -3.72 6.62 -8.21
N LEU A 112 -2.80 6.59 -7.25
CA LEU A 112 -1.83 7.68 -7.04
C LEU A 112 -0.78 7.80 -8.17
N ILE A 113 -0.50 6.72 -8.91
CA ILE A 113 0.51 6.69 -9.97
C ILE A 113 -0.13 6.80 -11.36
N HIS A 114 -1.16 5.99 -11.59
CA HIS A 114 -1.94 5.99 -12.81
C HIS A 114 -2.97 7.11 -12.65
N TYR A 115 -2.58 8.27 -13.17
CA TYR A 115 -3.47 9.40 -13.35
C TYR A 115 -4.48 9.07 -14.45
N GLU A 116 -5.50 8.27 -14.12
CA GLU A 116 -6.75 8.31 -14.84
C GLU A 116 -7.53 9.52 -14.30
N TYR A 117 -7.94 10.40 -15.22
CA TYR A 117 -8.60 11.69 -14.96
C TYR A 117 -9.98 11.56 -14.27
N ASP A 118 -10.33 10.41 -13.71
CA ASP A 118 -11.68 10.07 -13.30
C ASP A 118 -11.83 9.77 -11.80
N TRP A 119 -10.75 9.65 -11.03
CA TRP A 119 -10.84 9.16 -9.65
C TRP A 119 -10.74 10.22 -8.56
N LEU A 120 -10.07 11.36 -8.79
CA LEU A 120 -9.92 12.48 -7.84
C LEU A 120 -10.79 13.69 -8.22
N ASP A 121 -11.92 13.45 -8.89
CA ASP A 121 -12.80 14.53 -9.32
C ASP A 121 -13.42 15.26 -8.13
N GLU A 122 -13.02 16.52 -7.97
CA GLU A 122 -13.67 17.51 -7.13
C GLU A 122 -14.42 18.50 -8.06
N GLY A 123 -15.74 18.58 -7.96
CA GLY A 123 -16.54 19.42 -8.85
C GLY A 123 -18.06 19.23 -8.73
N THR A 124 -18.80 19.88 -9.63
CA THR A 124 -20.27 19.72 -9.72
C THR A 124 -20.63 18.31 -10.22
N ALA A 125 -21.90 17.87 -10.05
CA ALA A 125 -22.33 16.51 -10.41
C ALA A 125 -22.02 16.09 -11.87
N ASN A 126 -21.82 17.06 -12.78
CA ASN A 126 -21.47 16.82 -14.19
C ASN A 126 -19.95 16.75 -14.45
N MET A 127 -19.14 16.97 -13.41
CA MET A 127 -17.66 16.94 -13.45
C MET A 127 -17.08 15.71 -12.74
N ILE A 128 -17.93 14.76 -12.34
CA ILE A 128 -17.55 13.54 -11.62
C ILE A 128 -17.60 12.37 -12.61
N GLY A 129 -16.45 11.81 -12.95
CA GLY A 129 -16.32 10.62 -13.78
C GLY A 129 -16.84 9.36 -13.08
N PRO A 130 -17.14 8.29 -13.84
CA PRO A 130 -17.62 7.02 -13.28
C PRO A 130 -16.59 6.33 -12.35
N GLY A 131 -15.32 6.73 -12.41
CA GLY A 131 -14.23 6.22 -11.56
C GLY A 131 -14.02 6.98 -10.24
N ALA A 132 -14.83 8.02 -9.97
CA ALA A 132 -14.56 8.95 -8.88
C ALA A 132 -14.50 8.25 -7.52
N LEU A 133 -13.51 8.61 -6.70
CA LEU A 133 -13.29 7.99 -5.40
C LEU A 133 -14.57 7.99 -4.58
N ASN A 134 -15.27 9.12 -4.56
CA ASN A 134 -16.49 9.38 -3.80
C ASN A 134 -17.69 8.49 -4.18
N VAL A 135 -17.65 7.82 -5.32
CA VAL A 135 -18.70 6.87 -5.76
C VAL A 135 -18.15 5.46 -5.95
N SER A 136 -16.85 5.24 -5.67
CA SER A 136 -16.19 3.96 -5.88
C SER A 136 -16.17 3.11 -4.61
N PRO A 137 -16.22 1.76 -4.73
CA PRO A 137 -16.06 0.86 -3.59
C PRO A 137 -14.76 1.05 -2.80
N LEU A 138 -13.73 1.66 -3.41
CA LEU A 138 -12.47 1.96 -2.74
C LEU A 138 -12.64 2.94 -1.58
N GLN A 139 -13.52 3.94 -1.69
CA GLN A 139 -13.67 4.93 -0.61
C GLN A 139 -14.15 4.28 0.68
N GLU A 140 -15.11 3.35 0.60
CA GLU A 140 -15.59 2.62 1.78
C GLU A 140 -14.47 1.81 2.43
N LYS A 141 -13.66 1.11 1.61
CA LYS A 141 -12.48 0.36 2.09
C LYS A 141 -11.47 1.27 2.78
N LEU A 142 -11.15 2.42 2.18
CA LEU A 142 -10.19 3.38 2.75
C LEU A 142 -10.71 3.98 4.06
N ARG A 143 -12.00 4.33 4.14
CA ARG A 143 -12.63 4.82 5.37
C ARG A 143 -12.63 3.78 6.48
N ALA A 144 -12.78 2.50 6.15
CA ALA A 144 -12.68 1.40 7.11
C ALA A 144 -11.23 1.12 7.54
N ALA A 145 -10.26 1.43 6.67
CA ALA A 145 -8.85 1.14 6.88
C ALA A 145 -8.14 2.14 7.81
N PHE A 146 -8.45 3.44 7.69
CA PHE A 146 -7.76 4.50 8.42
C PHE A 146 -8.59 5.78 8.61
N THR A 147 -8.15 6.60 9.56
CA THR A 147 -8.73 7.89 9.87
C THR A 147 -8.35 8.93 8.82
N TYR A 148 -9.35 9.59 8.24
CA TYR A 148 -9.17 10.67 7.29
C TYR A 148 -8.84 11.98 8.01
N LEU A 149 -8.19 12.91 7.31
CA LEU A 149 -8.01 14.28 7.78
C LEU A 149 -9.37 14.95 8.09
N PRO A 150 -9.42 15.88 9.05
CA PRO A 150 -10.62 16.69 9.30
C PRO A 150 -10.92 17.60 8.10
N LEU A 151 -12.16 18.10 8.01
CA LEU A 151 -12.58 19.01 6.92
C LEU A 151 -11.84 20.36 6.94
N THR A 152 -11.20 20.71 8.05
CA THR A 152 -10.46 21.96 8.23
C THR A 152 -9.12 21.99 7.49
N VAL A 153 -8.60 20.82 7.09
CA VAL A 153 -7.36 20.75 6.29
C VAL A 153 -7.76 20.87 4.81
N GLY A 154 -7.63 22.09 4.27
CA GLY A 154 -7.86 22.38 2.85
C GLY A 154 -6.73 21.88 1.95
N TYR A 155 -6.89 22.05 0.63
CA TYR A 155 -5.87 21.88 -0.42
C TYR A 155 -5.40 20.45 -0.74
N ILE A 156 -5.77 19.43 0.04
CA ILE A 156 -5.40 18.04 -0.26
C ILE A 156 -6.56 17.07 -0.02
N PRO A 157 -6.59 15.94 -0.76
CA PRO A 157 -7.57 14.88 -0.51
C PRO A 157 -7.47 14.34 0.92
N ARG A 158 -8.61 14.29 1.62
CA ARG A 158 -8.66 13.95 3.05
C ARG A 158 -8.13 12.55 3.41
N PHE A 159 -8.12 11.63 2.46
CA PHE A 159 -7.57 10.30 2.69
C PHE A 159 -6.03 10.30 2.76
N LEU A 160 -5.36 11.38 2.34
CA LEU A 160 -3.91 11.54 2.49
C LEU A 160 -3.54 11.99 3.91
N SER A 161 -3.95 11.19 4.90
CA SER A 161 -3.67 11.44 6.31
C SER A 161 -2.37 10.76 6.77
N PRO A 162 -1.77 11.21 7.90
CA PRO A 162 -0.67 10.48 8.52
C PRO A 162 -1.03 9.02 8.85
N ASP A 163 -2.30 8.76 9.17
CA ASP A 163 -2.80 7.41 9.44
C ASP A 163 -2.87 6.55 8.17
N CYS A 164 -3.17 7.13 6.99
CA CYS A 164 -3.07 6.44 5.70
C CYS A 164 -1.64 5.94 5.44
N ALA A 165 -0.64 6.80 5.68
CA ALA A 165 0.76 6.43 5.50
C ALA A 165 1.19 5.30 6.44
N ALA A 166 0.75 5.36 7.71
CA ALA A 166 1.02 4.31 8.70
C ALA A 166 0.34 2.99 8.33
N TRP A 167 -0.95 3.05 7.97
CA TRP A 167 -1.73 1.91 7.53
C TRP A 167 -1.11 1.23 6.31
N ALA A 168 -0.63 2.00 5.33
CA ALA A 168 0.00 1.46 4.14
C ALA A 168 1.22 0.58 4.48
N VAL A 169 2.12 1.09 5.32
CA VAL A 169 3.32 0.35 5.75
C VAL A 169 2.93 -0.91 6.53
N GLN A 170 2.01 -0.77 7.48
CA GLN A 170 1.57 -1.90 8.31
C GLN A 170 0.85 -2.98 7.49
N SER A 171 0.04 -2.60 6.52
CA SER A 171 -0.68 -3.53 5.64
C SER A 171 0.29 -4.36 4.80
N ALA A 172 1.31 -3.72 4.22
CA ALA A 172 2.34 -4.41 3.46
C ALA A 172 3.14 -5.38 4.34
N VAL A 173 3.58 -4.92 5.51
CA VAL A 173 4.37 -5.73 6.45
C VAL A 173 3.55 -6.92 6.97
N ALA A 174 2.32 -6.70 7.43
CA ALA A 174 1.48 -7.74 7.99
C ALA A 174 1.11 -8.82 6.96
N PHE A 175 0.80 -8.42 5.73
CA PHE A 175 0.54 -9.38 4.65
C PHE A 175 1.76 -10.24 4.34
N LEU A 176 2.94 -9.63 4.20
CA LEU A 176 4.17 -10.36 3.91
C LEU A 176 4.60 -11.24 5.09
N ASP A 177 4.38 -10.81 6.33
CA ASP A 177 4.62 -11.63 7.52
C ASP A 177 3.78 -12.90 7.50
N GLU A 178 2.48 -12.78 7.20
CA GLU A 178 1.59 -13.93 7.07
C GLU A 178 2.02 -14.86 5.93
N PHE A 179 2.38 -14.30 4.77
CA PHE A 179 2.89 -15.08 3.63
C PHE A 179 4.13 -15.92 4.02
N TYR A 180 5.12 -15.32 4.65
CA TYR A 180 6.33 -16.03 5.09
C TYR A 180 6.06 -17.00 6.24
N CYS A 181 5.17 -16.64 7.18
CA CYS A 181 4.73 -17.50 8.27
C CYS A 181 4.13 -18.80 7.74
N ARG A 182 3.26 -18.71 6.73
CA ARG A 182 2.65 -19.87 6.05
C ARG A 182 3.68 -20.77 5.37
N LEU A 183 4.74 -20.19 4.80
CA LEU A 183 5.86 -20.95 4.24
C LEU A 183 6.81 -21.52 5.31
N ASN A 184 6.57 -21.25 6.59
CA ASN A 184 7.49 -21.56 7.68
C ASN A 184 8.90 -20.99 7.44
N GLN A 185 8.96 -19.76 6.91
CA GLN A 185 10.18 -19.05 6.57
C GLN A 185 10.29 -17.73 7.36
N THR A 186 11.52 -17.30 7.62
CA THR A 186 11.76 -15.97 8.17
C THR A 186 11.56 -14.91 7.09
N PRO A 187 10.76 -13.85 7.34
CA PRO A 187 10.59 -12.77 6.38
C PRO A 187 11.90 -12.11 5.99
N SER A 188 12.06 -11.77 4.70
CA SER A 188 13.28 -11.12 4.21
C SER A 188 13.57 -9.79 4.91
N HIS A 189 12.53 -9.09 5.36
CA HIS A 189 12.61 -7.81 6.07
C HIS A 189 12.79 -7.93 7.60
N ASP A 190 12.93 -9.12 8.16
CA ASP A 190 12.93 -9.32 9.61
C ASP A 190 14.10 -8.60 10.33
N HIS A 191 15.29 -8.64 9.72
CA HIS A 191 16.46 -7.92 10.24
C HIS A 191 16.31 -6.38 10.20
N LEU A 192 15.30 -5.85 9.49
CA LEU A 192 15.03 -4.42 9.36
C LEU A 192 13.80 -3.95 10.15
N ARG A 193 13.18 -4.80 10.98
CA ARG A 193 11.97 -4.48 11.76
C ARG A 193 12.04 -3.13 12.45
N HIS A 194 13.16 -2.85 13.11
CA HIS A 194 13.39 -1.58 13.81
C HIS A 194 13.36 -0.35 12.87
N ARG A 195 13.72 -0.51 11.59
CA ARG A 195 13.75 0.57 10.58
C ARG A 195 12.43 0.77 9.87
N ILE A 196 11.63 -0.29 9.75
CA ILE A 196 10.35 -0.28 9.04
C ILE A 196 9.14 -0.16 9.98
N LYS A 197 9.36 -0.17 11.30
CA LYS A 197 8.30 0.05 12.29
C LYS A 197 7.72 1.46 12.16
N VAL A 198 6.39 1.53 12.09
CA VAL A 198 5.58 2.75 12.08
C VAL A 198 4.42 2.52 13.03
N SER A 199 4.19 3.43 13.97
CA SER A 199 3.02 3.41 14.87
C SER A 199 1.84 4.07 14.16
N ARG A 200 0.59 3.70 14.47
CA ARG A 200 -0.56 4.51 14.03
C ARG A 200 -0.74 5.69 15.02
N PRO A 201 -1.10 6.88 14.53
CA PRO A 201 -1.43 8.02 15.39
C PRO A 201 -2.71 7.79 16.21
#